data_AF-A0A239WXG1-F1
#
_entry.id   AF-A0A239WXG1-F1
#
_cell.length_a   1.000
_cell.length_b   1.000
_cell.length_c   1.000
_cell.angle_alpha   90.00
_cell.angle_beta   90.00
_cell.angle_gamma   90.00
#
_symmetry.space_group_name_H-M   'P 1'
#
loop_
_entity.id
_entity.type
_entity.pdbx_description
1 polymer ?
#
loop_
_entity_poly.entity_id
_entity_poly.type
_entity_poly.pdbx_seq_one_letter_code
_entity_poly.pdbx_strand_id
1 'polypeptide(L)'
;MVNGPTSAQTIEEINRLVDVPIIYTVVTETADIASRIAAGVDILNVSGGAKTVDMVRKIRREFPDFPIMATGGPTKESIMNVIEAGANAITYTPPTNGEIFKKKWENIVKKSSNNYLKTCKTRKTNVQ
;
A
#
# COMPACT_ATOMS: atom_id res chain seq x y z
N MET A 1 1.75 15.85 -7.04
CA MET A 1 0.95 15.36 -5.90
C MET A 1 0.77 16.49 -4.91
N VAL A 2 -0.44 16.67 -4.39
CA VAL A 2 -0.77 17.68 -3.38
C VAL A 2 -1.20 17.01 -2.07
N ASN A 3 -1.01 17.71 -0.95
CA ASN A 3 -1.34 17.19 0.37
C ASN A 3 -2.81 17.44 0.73
N GLY A 4 -3.32 16.75 1.76
CA GLY A 4 -4.72 16.86 2.19
C GLY A 4 -5.20 18.28 2.50
N PRO A 5 -4.41 19.14 3.18
CA PRO A 5 -4.81 20.53 3.46
C PRO A 5 -4.88 21.47 2.25
N THR A 6 -4.45 21.04 1.05
CA THR A 6 -4.50 21.91 -0.14
C THR A 6 -5.96 22.28 -0.47
N SER A 7 -6.23 23.57 -0.69
CA SER A 7 -7.57 24.06 -1.02
C SER A 7 -7.97 23.73 -2.46
N ALA A 8 -9.28 23.66 -2.73
CA ALA A 8 -9.80 23.46 -4.09
C ALA A 8 -9.31 24.56 -5.04
N GLN A 9 -9.31 25.82 -4.60
CA GLN A 9 -8.78 26.93 -5.38
C GLN A 9 -7.31 26.73 -5.78
N THR A 10 -6.47 26.26 -4.86
CA THR A 10 -5.05 26.00 -5.19
C THR A 10 -4.92 24.89 -6.22
N ILE A 11 -5.76 23.85 -6.14
CA ILE A 11 -5.78 22.76 -7.12
C ILE A 11 -6.21 23.29 -8.50
N GLU A 12 -7.24 24.14 -8.57
CA GLU A 12 -7.69 24.76 -9.82
C GLU A 12 -6.60 25.60 -10.48
N GLU A 13 -5.84 26.36 -9.68
CA GLU A 13 -4.71 27.15 -10.16
C GLU A 13 -3.60 26.25 -10.71
N ILE A 14 -3.26 25.16 -10.02
CA ILE A 14 -2.28 24.17 -10.48
C ILE A 14 -2.75 23.52 -11.79
N ASN A 15 -4.00 23.05 -11.84
CA ASN A 15 -4.58 22.37 -12.99
C ASN A 15 -4.59 23.25 -14.24
N ARG A 16 -4.76 24.57 -14.07
CA ARG A 16 -4.71 25.52 -15.18
C ARG A 16 -3.30 25.75 -15.72
N LEU A 17 -2.28 25.67 -14.86
CA LEU A 17 -0.91 26.04 -15.19
C LEU A 17 -0.02 24.86 -15.58
N VAL A 18 -0.35 23.65 -15.13
CA VAL A 18 0.49 22.46 -15.28
C VAL A 18 -0.28 21.35 -16.00
N ASP A 19 0.20 20.95 -17.18
CA ASP A 19 -0.37 19.87 -17.99
C ASP A 19 0.14 18.48 -17.53
N VAL A 20 -0.12 18.12 -16.27
CA VAL A 20 0.18 16.79 -15.71
C VAL A 20 -0.92 16.35 -14.75
N PRO A 21 -1.15 15.03 -14.57
CA PRO A 21 -2.16 14.55 -13.64
C PRO A 21 -1.93 14.97 -12.19
N ILE A 22 -2.99 15.37 -11.50
CA ILE A 22 -2.97 15.79 -10.10
C ILE A 22 -3.43 14.64 -9.21
N ILE A 23 -2.52 14.22 -8.33
CA ILE A 23 -2.80 13.25 -7.26
C ILE A 23 -3.08 14.01 -5.97
N TYR A 24 -4.25 13.81 -5.37
CA TYR A 24 -4.64 14.39 -4.08
C TYR A 24 -4.60 13.37 -2.95
N THR A 25 -4.01 13.74 -1.81
CA THR A 25 -3.89 12.85 -0.64
C THR A 25 -5.11 12.98 0.27
N VAL A 26 -5.85 11.88 0.45
CA VAL A 26 -6.97 11.77 1.38
C VAL A 26 -6.50 11.11 2.67
N VAL A 27 -6.53 11.87 3.77
CA VAL A 27 -6.08 11.40 5.10
C VAL A 27 -7.23 11.24 6.11
N THR A 28 -8.44 11.73 5.79
CA THR A 28 -9.61 11.71 6.67
C THR A 28 -10.90 11.48 5.89
N GLU A 29 -11.89 10.84 6.52
CA GLU A 29 -13.24 10.58 5.98
C GLU A 29 -14.06 11.86 5.78
N THR A 30 -13.65 12.96 6.44
CA THR A 30 -14.28 14.29 6.36
C THR A 30 -13.71 15.15 5.23
N ALA A 31 -12.76 14.63 4.45
CA ALA A 31 -12.24 15.34 3.28
C ALA A 31 -13.36 15.53 2.27
N ASP A 32 -13.55 16.76 1.81
CA ASP A 32 -14.53 17.08 0.77
C ASP A 32 -13.94 16.72 -0.60
N ILE A 33 -14.09 15.45 -0.96
CA ILE A 33 -13.51 14.85 -2.17
C ILE A 33 -14.19 15.40 -3.43
N ALA A 34 -15.50 15.66 -3.38
CA ALA A 34 -16.27 16.13 -4.52
C ALA A 34 -15.72 17.45 -5.06
N SER A 35 -15.43 18.43 -4.20
CA SER A 35 -14.86 19.70 -4.68
C SER A 35 -13.42 19.56 -5.17
N ARG A 36 -12.66 18.58 -4.69
CA ARG A 36 -11.28 18.31 -5.13
C ARG A 36 -11.28 17.71 -6.54
N ILE A 37 -12.20 16.78 -6.80
CA ILE A 37 -12.42 16.26 -8.15
C ILE A 37 -12.86 17.39 -9.09
N ALA A 38 -13.83 18.22 -8.68
CA ALA A 38 -14.28 19.36 -9.49
C ALA A 38 -13.16 20.38 -9.78
N ALA A 39 -12.21 20.53 -8.87
CA ALA A 39 -11.04 21.40 -9.04
C ALA A 39 -9.99 20.87 -10.04
N GLY A 40 -10.09 19.61 -10.46
CA GLY A 40 -9.16 18.98 -11.41
C GLY A 40 -8.22 17.94 -10.82
N VAL A 41 -8.58 17.31 -9.70
CA VAL A 41 -7.88 16.09 -9.26
C VAL A 41 -8.21 14.95 -10.24
N ASP A 42 -7.20 14.14 -10.57
CA ASP A 42 -7.34 12.96 -11.43
C ASP A 42 -7.28 11.64 -10.65
N ILE A 43 -6.55 11.61 -9.54
CA ILE A 43 -6.32 10.39 -8.74
C ILE A 43 -6.39 10.72 -7.25
N LEU A 44 -7.10 9.88 -6.49
CA LEU A 44 -7.12 9.93 -5.03
C LEU A 44 -6.08 8.99 -4.44
N ASN A 45 -5.17 9.51 -3.62
CA ASN A 45 -4.26 8.73 -2.77
C ASN A 45 -4.80 8.63 -1.35
N VAL A 46 -5.37 7.49 -0.99
CA VAL A 46 -5.97 7.26 0.33
C VAL A 46 -4.94 6.71 1.31
N SER A 47 -4.70 7.47 2.38
CA SER A 47 -3.70 7.17 3.42
C SER A 47 -4.29 7.45 4.81
N GLY A 48 -5.30 6.66 5.20
CA GLY A 48 -6.05 6.81 6.47
C GLY A 48 -5.59 5.88 7.59
N GLY A 49 -4.42 5.24 7.46
CA GLY A 49 -3.94 4.23 8.41
C GLY A 49 -4.91 3.06 8.52
N ALA A 50 -5.36 2.75 9.74
CA ALA A 50 -6.31 1.66 10.01
C ALA A 50 -7.66 1.83 9.28
N LYS A 51 -8.05 3.07 8.96
CA LYS A 51 -9.33 3.38 8.27
C LYS A 51 -9.25 3.33 6.75
N THR A 52 -8.08 3.04 6.18
CA THR A 52 -7.86 3.12 4.72
C THR A 52 -8.87 2.27 3.95
N VAL A 53 -9.14 1.04 4.41
CA VAL A 53 -10.08 0.12 3.73
C VAL A 53 -11.50 0.71 3.69
N ASP A 54 -11.99 1.24 4.82
CA ASP A 54 -13.35 1.78 4.91
C ASP A 54 -13.49 3.08 4.12
N MET A 55 -12.46 3.92 4.12
CA MET A 55 -12.39 5.10 3.28
C MET A 55 -12.45 4.75 1.80
N VAL A 56 -11.67 3.76 1.34
CA VAL A 56 -11.69 3.31 -0.06
C VAL A 56 -13.08 2.79 -0.43
N ARG A 57 -13.73 1.98 0.41
CA ARG A 57 -15.10 1.49 0.16
C ARG A 57 -16.11 2.63 0.04
N LYS A 58 -16.02 3.63 0.92
CA LYS A 58 -16.89 4.81 0.89
C LYS A 58 -16.69 5.58 -0.40
N ILE A 59 -15.43 5.88 -0.76
CA ILE A 59 -15.09 6.63 -1.97
C ILE A 59 -15.55 5.87 -3.21
N ARG A 60 -15.29 4.56 -3.30
CA ARG A 60 -15.70 3.74 -4.45
C ARG A 60 -17.23 3.69 -4.62
N ARG A 61 -17.99 3.73 -3.53
CA ARG A 61 -19.47 3.84 -3.60
C ARG A 61 -19.93 5.18 -4.13
N GLU A 62 -19.29 6.27 -3.74
CA GLU A 62 -19.66 7.64 -4.12
C GLU A 62 -19.15 8.01 -5.52
N PHE A 63 -17.99 7.47 -5.91
CA PHE A 63 -17.30 7.72 -7.18
C PHE A 63 -16.87 6.39 -7.83
N PRO A 64 -17.82 5.64 -8.45
CA PRO A 64 -17.60 4.27 -8.93
C PRO A 64 -16.44 4.08 -9.89
N ASP A 65 -16.18 5.07 -10.75
CA ASP A 65 -15.16 4.97 -11.81
C ASP A 65 -13.91 5.82 -11.54
N PHE A 66 -13.89 6.59 -10.43
CA PHE A 66 -12.77 7.49 -10.17
C PHE A 66 -11.51 6.70 -9.77
N PRO A 67 -10.31 7.07 -10.27
CA PRO A 67 -9.07 6.37 -9.91
C PRO A 67 -8.70 6.52 -8.43
N ILE A 68 -8.48 5.39 -7.76
CA ILE A 68 -8.08 5.33 -6.35
C ILE A 68 -6.79 4.53 -6.23
N MET A 69 -5.76 5.15 -5.64
CA MET A 69 -4.61 4.45 -5.07
C MET A 69 -4.70 4.51 -3.55
N ALA A 70 -4.26 3.46 -2.87
CA ALA A 70 -4.38 3.40 -1.42
C ALA A 70 -3.24 2.61 -0.76
N THR A 71 -2.91 2.98 0.48
CA THR A 71 -1.85 2.31 1.23
C THR A 71 -2.28 0.92 1.67
N GLY A 72 -1.58 -0.09 1.15
CA GLY A 72 -1.66 -1.46 1.63
C GLY A 72 -0.68 -1.63 2.79
N GLY A 73 -1.17 -2.11 3.93
CA GLY A 73 -0.31 -2.41 5.08
C GLY A 73 0.74 -3.48 4.77
N PRO A 74 1.61 -3.83 5.74
CA PRO A 74 2.77 -4.67 5.49
C PRO A 74 2.42 -6.14 5.16
N THR A 75 1.17 -6.55 5.39
CA THR A 75 0.72 -7.92 5.19
C THR A 75 -0.03 -8.09 3.87
N LYS A 76 0.06 -9.28 3.29
CA LYS A 76 -0.71 -9.67 2.09
C LYS A 76 -2.22 -9.51 2.31
N GLU A 77 -2.70 -9.82 3.50
CA GLU A 77 -4.11 -9.65 3.88
C GLU A 77 -4.53 -8.19 3.86
N SER A 78 -3.71 -7.29 4.44
CA SER A 78 -4.01 -5.85 4.39
C SER A 78 -4.04 -5.32 2.96
N ILE A 79 -3.11 -5.75 2.11
CA ILE A 79 -3.10 -5.41 0.69
C ILE A 79 -4.36 -5.91 0.00
N MET A 80 -4.76 -7.17 0.24
CA MET A 80 -5.94 -7.77 -0.38
C MET A 80 -7.22 -7.03 0.03
N ASN A 81 -7.37 -6.70 1.31
CA ASN A 81 -8.53 -5.96 1.82
C ASN A 81 -8.70 -4.60 1.12
N VAL A 82 -7.59 -3.92 0.79
CA VAL A 82 -7.62 -2.64 0.08
C VAL A 82 -7.97 -2.80 -1.40
N ILE A 83 -7.49 -3.87 -2.05
CA ILE A 83 -7.87 -4.20 -3.43
C ILE A 83 -9.37 -4.51 -3.50
N GLU A 84 -9.87 -5.37 -2.60
CA GLU A 84 -11.28 -5.74 -2.51
C GLU A 84 -12.20 -4.55 -2.15
N ALA A 85 -11.68 -3.57 -1.40
CA ALA A 85 -12.39 -2.33 -1.14
C ALA A 85 -12.60 -1.47 -2.40
N GLY A 86 -11.84 -1.72 -3.46
CA GLY A 86 -11.95 -1.06 -4.75
C GLY A 86 -10.81 -0.12 -5.10
N ALA A 87 -9.61 -0.27 -4.50
CA ALA A 87 -8.43 0.46 -4.96
C ALA A 87 -7.94 -0.10 -6.31
N ASN A 88 -7.58 0.79 -7.24
CA ASN A 88 -6.99 0.43 -8.54
C ASN A 88 -5.48 0.14 -8.41
N ALA A 89 -4.81 0.81 -7.45
CA ALA A 89 -3.38 0.65 -7.20
C ALA A 89 -3.09 0.65 -5.70
N ILE A 90 -2.03 -0.05 -5.31
CA ILE A 90 -1.61 -0.17 -3.91
C ILE A 90 -0.26 0.51 -3.72
N THR A 91 -0.18 1.41 -2.75
CA THR A 91 1.11 1.90 -2.22
C THR A 91 1.54 0.98 -1.09
N TYR A 92 2.59 0.20 -1.36
CA TYR A 92 3.14 -0.73 -0.38
C TYR A 92 4.37 -0.14 0.30
N THR A 93 4.32 -0.05 1.62
CA THR A 93 5.50 0.26 2.42
C THR A 93 6.24 -1.05 2.70
N PRO A 94 7.50 -1.20 2.23
CA PRO A 94 8.27 -2.41 2.50
C PRO A 94 8.48 -2.61 4.01
N PRO A 95 8.64 -3.86 4.47
CA PRO A 95 8.98 -4.15 5.86
C PRO A 95 10.27 -3.44 6.24
N THR A 96 10.38 -3.16 7.54
CA THR A 96 11.56 -2.53 8.11
C THR A 96 12.80 -3.40 7.90
N ASN A 97 13.98 -2.76 7.92
CA ASN A 97 15.25 -3.49 7.85
C ASN A 97 15.32 -4.61 8.91
N GLY A 98 14.85 -4.35 10.14
CA GLY A 98 14.84 -5.32 11.22
C GLY A 98 14.02 -6.58 10.89
N GLU A 99 12.84 -6.41 10.31
CA GLU A 99 11.97 -7.52 9.87
C GLU A 99 12.61 -8.31 8.72
N ILE A 100 13.25 -7.62 7.78
CA ILE A 100 13.97 -8.26 6.66
C ILE A 100 15.13 -9.11 7.21
N PHE A 101 15.93 -8.56 8.13
CA PHE A 101 17.06 -9.27 8.73
C PHE A 101 16.61 -10.47 9.57
N LYS A 102 15.54 -10.34 10.36
CA LYS A 102 14.97 -11.44 11.12
C LYS A 102 14.59 -12.62 10.21
N LYS A 103 13.85 -12.34 9.13
CA LYS A 103 13.43 -13.35 8.15
C LYS A 103 14.63 -14.01 7.45
N LYS A 104 15.67 -13.22 7.14
CA LYS A 104 16.92 -13.74 6.57
C LYS A 104 17.64 -14.69 7.54
N TRP A 105 17.73 -14.33 8.82
CA TRP A 105 18.33 -15.16 9.86
C TRP A 105 17.57 -16.46 10.11
N GLU A 106 16.24 -16.41 10.20
CA GLU A 106 15.39 -17.60 10.32
C GLU A 106 15.63 -18.57 9.17
N ASN A 107 15.73 -18.06 7.93
CA ASN A 107 16.05 -18.87 6.76
C ASN A 107 17.46 -19.48 6.82
N ILE A 108 18.46 -18.72 7.29
CA ILE A 108 19.83 -19.21 7.48
C ILE A 108 19.84 -20.36 8.48
N VAL A 109 19.23 -20.18 9.66
CA VAL A 109 19.16 -21.22 10.70
C VAL A 109 18.47 -22.47 10.18
N LYS A 110 17.32 -22.31 9.50
CA LYS A 110 16.55 -23.43 8.95
C LYS A 110 17.36 -24.21 7.89
N LYS A 111 18.11 -23.50 7.05
CA LYS A 111 18.97 -24.10 6.02
C LYS A 111 20.17 -24.83 6.63
N SER A 112 20.80 -24.25 7.65
CA SER A 112 21.91 -24.87 8.40
C SER A 112 21.46 -26.14 9.11
N SER A 113 20.32 -26.12 9.80
CA SER A 113 19.78 -27.32 10.46
C SER A 113 19.42 -28.43 9.47
N ASN A 114 18.83 -28.07 8.32
CA ASN A 114 18.48 -29.06 7.30
C ASN A 114 19.71 -29.65 6.60
N ASN A 115 20.75 -28.84 6.36
CA ASN A 115 22.03 -29.33 5.89
C ASN A 115 22.67 -30.27 6.91
N TYR A 116 22.72 -29.89 8.20
CA TYR A 116 23.27 -30.74 9.25
C TYR A 116 22.57 -32.10 9.35
N LEU A 117 21.23 -32.11 9.29
CA LEU A 117 20.43 -33.34 9.26
C LEU A 117 20.72 -34.21 8.04
N LYS A 118 20.92 -33.61 6.86
CA LYS A 118 21.32 -34.34 5.65
C LYS A 118 22.70 -34.97 5.84
N THR A 119 23.71 -34.21 6.27
CA THR A 119 25.07 -34.72 6.49
C THR A 119 25.10 -35.86 7.52
N CYS A 120 24.28 -35.76 8.56
CA CYS A 120 24.19 -36.78 9.60
C CYS A 120 23.56 -38.09 9.08
N LYS A 121 22.56 -38.01 8.18
CA LYS A 121 21.96 -39.18 7.52
C LYS A 121 22.92 -39.85 6.53
N THR A 122 23.71 -39.09 5.79
CA THR A 122 24.72 -39.64 4.86
C THR A 122 25.86 -40.36 5.59
N ARG A 123 26.25 -39.88 6.78
CA ARG A 123 27.25 -40.57 7.60
C ARG A 123 26.75 -41.88 8.21
N LYS A 124 25.45 -42.05 8.46
CA LYS A 124 24.89 -43.32 8.97
C LYS A 124 24.72 -44.40 7.89
N THR A 125 24.68 -44.03 6.62
CA THR A 125 24.52 -44.96 5.49
C THR A 125 25.83 -45.49 4.92
N ASN A 126 26.96 -44.81 5.18
CA ASN A 126 28.30 -45.24 4.76
C ASN A 126 29.08 -46.04 5.84
N VAL A 127 28.39 -46.55 6.87
CA VAL A 127 28.98 -47.38 7.95
C VAL A 127 28.32 -48.77 7.99
N GLN A 128 27.83 -49.25 6.84
CA GLN A 128 27.34 -50.62 6.66
C GLN A 128 28.05 -51.27 5.47
#